data_AF-A0A6L6E9E8-F1
#
_entry.id   AF-A0A6L6E9E8-F1
#
_cell.length_a   1.000
_cell.length_b   1.000
_cell.length_c   1.000
_cell.angle_alpha   90.00
_cell.angle_beta   90.00
_cell.angle_gamma   90.00
#
_symmetry.space_group_name_H-M   'P 1'
#
loop_
_entity.id
_entity.type
_entity.pdbx_description
1 polymer ?
#
loop_
_entity_poly.entity_id
_entity_poly.type
_entity_poly.pdbx_seq_one_letter_code
_entity_poly.pdbx_strand_id
1 'polypeptide(L)'
;MSQSIRYRRASRINFSNFDNLLNLAVGGLLVIGTLLVYAGTREWFRSYGLDPEYYLKRHILNILIGALLAYGTTLIDYRLLRAYTPIIWLASVIGLVIVLIPGLGSEINGARAWIALPGGFQLQPAELAKIAIIVGIAMIMADRENAHDDPNDLDVIKALAVAA
;
A
#
# COMPACT_ATOMS: atom_id res chain seq x y z
N MET A 1 -28.98 -9.82 38.17
CA MET A 1 -27.79 -9.01 37.85
C MET A 1 -27.59 -9.03 36.34
N SER A 2 -28.07 -8.01 35.64
CA SER A 2 -27.94 -7.88 34.18
C SER A 2 -26.76 -6.97 33.86
N GLN A 3 -25.69 -7.54 33.30
CA GLN A 3 -24.52 -6.81 32.83
C GLN A 3 -24.88 -6.14 31.50
N SER A 4 -25.10 -4.82 31.52
CA SER A 4 -25.36 -4.05 30.31
C SER A 4 -24.09 -4.00 29.44
N ILE A 5 -24.12 -4.71 28.32
CA ILE A 5 -23.08 -4.67 27.29
C ILE A 5 -23.03 -3.25 26.72
N ARG A 6 -21.98 -2.49 27.07
CA ARG A 6 -21.71 -1.17 26.51
C ARG A 6 -21.12 -1.35 25.10
N TYR A 7 -21.97 -1.25 24.08
CA TYR A 7 -21.52 -1.10 22.70
C TYR A 7 -20.67 0.17 22.58
N ARG A 8 -19.37 0.00 22.28
CA ARG A 8 -18.44 1.09 21.98
C ARG A 8 -19.03 1.90 20.81
N ARG A 9 -19.38 3.15 21.10
CA ARG A 9 -19.97 4.10 20.16
C ARG A 9 -19.06 4.23 18.92
N ALA A 10 -19.64 4.10 17.72
CA ALA A 10 -18.95 4.28 16.45
C ALA A 10 -18.19 5.62 16.46
N SER A 11 -16.88 5.56 16.20
CA SER A 11 -16.04 6.74 16.06
C SER A 11 -16.56 7.57 14.89
N ARG A 12 -17.06 8.78 15.17
CA ARG A 12 -17.34 9.76 14.13
C ARG A 12 -16.01 10.09 13.45
N ILE A 13 -15.93 9.88 12.13
CA ILE A 13 -14.79 10.28 11.33
C ILE A 13 -14.75 11.80 11.35
N ASN A 14 -13.75 12.36 12.04
CA ASN A 14 -13.59 13.80 12.15
C ASN A 14 -12.61 14.25 11.07
N PHE A 15 -13.14 14.62 9.90
CA PHE A 15 -12.34 15.10 8.76
C PHE A 15 -11.62 16.43 9.04
N SER A 16 -11.88 17.10 10.16
CA SER A 16 -11.24 18.37 10.52
C SER A 16 -9.76 18.26 10.90
N ASN A 17 -9.23 17.04 11.05
CA ASN A 17 -7.84 16.79 11.44
C ASN A 17 -6.96 16.32 10.27
N PHE A 18 -7.46 16.37 9.03
CA PHE A 18 -6.65 16.03 7.87
C PHE A 18 -5.58 17.11 7.64
N ASP A 19 -4.36 16.66 7.35
CA ASP A 19 -3.28 17.57 6.97
C ASP A 19 -3.54 18.09 5.55
N ASN A 20 -4.16 19.28 5.49
CA ASN A 20 -4.52 19.91 4.23
C ASN A 20 -3.29 20.27 3.38
N LEU A 21 -2.14 20.55 4.01
CA LEU A 21 -0.91 20.85 3.28
C LEU A 21 -0.40 19.61 2.55
N LEU A 22 -0.35 18.47 3.25
CA LEU A 22 0.01 17.19 2.65
C LEU A 22 -0.96 16.81 1.51
N ASN A 23 -2.27 16.96 1.74
CA ASN A 23 -3.28 16.64 0.71
C ASN A 23 -3.15 17.54 -0.52
N LEU A 24 -2.88 18.84 -0.34
CA LEU A 24 -2.63 19.76 -1.46
C LEU A 24 -1.35 19.40 -2.21
N ALA A 25 -0.28 19.03 -1.50
CA ALA A 25 0.96 18.59 -2.13
C ALA A 25 0.76 17.31 -2.96
N VAL A 26 0.06 16.32 -2.40
CA VAL A 26 -0.30 15.08 -3.11
C VAL A 26 -1.16 15.39 -4.33
N GLY A 27 -2.20 16.22 -4.19
CA GLY A 27 -3.06 16.63 -5.30
C GLY A 27 -2.29 17.34 -6.42
N GLY A 28 -1.38 18.26 -6.06
CA GLY A 28 -0.51 18.94 -7.01
C GLY A 28 0.40 17.97 -7.77
N LEU A 29 1.03 17.03 -7.06
CA LEU A 29 1.87 15.99 -7.67
C LEU A 29 1.09 15.08 -8.61
N LEU A 30 -0.16 14.72 -8.27
CA LEU A 30 -1.03 13.92 -9.15
C LEU A 30 -1.39 14.67 -10.43
N VAL A 31 -1.70 15.97 -10.35
CA VAL A 31 -1.99 16.80 -11.54
C VAL A 31 -0.76 16.89 -12.43
N ILE A 32 0.40 17.24 -11.87
CA ILE A 32 1.65 17.34 -12.62
C ILE A 32 2.00 15.98 -13.25
N GLY A 33 1.93 14.89 -12.48
CA GLY A 33 2.18 13.53 -12.98
C GLY A 33 1.27 13.14 -14.13
N THR A 34 -0.03 13.45 -14.04
CA THR A 34 -1.00 13.19 -15.11
C THR A 34 -0.66 13.95 -16.38
N LEU A 35 -0.28 15.22 -16.27
CA LEU A 35 0.15 16.04 -17.40
C LEU A 35 1.42 15.49 -18.05
N LEU A 36 2.39 15.04 -17.24
CA LEU A 36 3.64 14.46 -17.74
C LEU A 36 3.40 13.13 -18.47
N VAL A 37 2.52 12.27 -17.95
CA VAL A 37 2.13 11.03 -18.64
C VAL A 37 1.51 11.35 -19.99
N TYR A 38 0.53 12.27 -20.03
CA TYR A 38 -0.10 12.67 -21.30
C TYR A 38 0.91 13.23 -22.30
N ALA A 39 1.77 14.15 -21.87
CA ALA A 39 2.77 14.76 -22.73
C ALA A 39 3.80 13.74 -23.26
N GLY A 40 4.24 12.80 -22.42
CA GLY A 40 5.27 11.84 -22.76
C GLY A 40 4.80 10.69 -23.66
N THR A 41 3.54 10.25 -23.53
CA THR A 41 3.06 9.06 -24.26
C THR A 41 2.26 9.37 -25.52
N ARG A 42 1.64 10.55 -25.61
CA ARG A 42 0.68 10.89 -26.69
C ARG A 42 1.29 10.79 -28.08
N GLU A 43 2.45 11.43 -28.31
CA GLU A 43 3.04 11.52 -29.65
C GLU A 43 3.58 10.17 -30.13
N TRP A 44 4.11 9.37 -29.20
CA TRP A 44 4.54 8.01 -29.50
C TRP A 44 3.36 7.15 -29.96
N PHE A 45 2.22 7.16 -29.26
CA PHE A 45 1.05 6.39 -29.68
C PHE A 45 0.46 6.88 -31.01
N ARG A 46 0.44 8.21 -31.20
CA ARG A 46 -0.07 8.82 -32.43
C ARG A 46 0.74 8.41 -33.65
N SER A 47 2.07 8.34 -33.54
CA SER A 47 2.94 7.94 -34.66
C SER A 47 2.80 6.47 -35.05
N TYR A 48 2.31 5.62 -34.14
CA TYR A 48 2.02 4.20 -34.39
C TYR A 48 0.53 3.95 -34.76
N GLY A 49 -0.29 4.99 -34.90
CA GLY A 49 -1.72 4.87 -35.24
C GLY A 49 -2.59 4.26 -34.14
N LEU A 50 -2.09 4.22 -32.90
CA LEU A 50 -2.80 3.72 -31.72
C LEU A 50 -3.53 4.85 -30.99
N ASP A 51 -4.41 4.52 -30.03
CA ASP A 51 -5.12 5.50 -29.20
C ASP A 51 -4.11 6.34 -28.38
N PRO A 52 -3.94 7.65 -28.67
CA PRO A 52 -2.96 8.50 -27.98
C PRO A 52 -3.26 8.70 -26.49
N GLU A 53 -4.49 8.43 -26.07
CA GLU A 53 -4.94 8.64 -24.70
C GLU A 53 -4.94 7.35 -23.87
N TYR A 54 -4.49 6.23 -24.42
CA TYR A 54 -4.51 4.93 -23.74
C TYR A 54 -3.85 4.97 -22.35
N TYR A 55 -2.62 5.49 -22.26
CA TYR A 55 -1.90 5.59 -20.99
C TYR A 55 -2.48 6.65 -20.06
N LEU A 56 -3.07 7.73 -20.60
CA LEU A 56 -3.78 8.73 -19.80
C LEU A 56 -5.00 8.12 -19.11
N LYS A 57 -5.84 7.40 -19.86
CA LYS A 57 -7.03 6.71 -19.33
C LYS A 57 -6.65 5.71 -18.24
N ARG A 58 -5.60 4.93 -18.47
CA ARG A 58 -5.09 3.97 -17.47
C ARG A 58 -4.51 4.66 -16.24
N HIS A 59 -3.81 5.78 -16.41
CA HIS A 59 -3.28 6.56 -15.30
C HIS A 59 -4.39 7.15 -14.42
N ILE A 60 -5.41 7.75 -15.03
CA ILE A 60 -6.58 8.28 -14.31
C ILE A 60 -7.30 7.16 -13.55
N LEU A 61 -7.49 5.99 -14.18
CA LEU A 61 -8.10 4.84 -13.51
C LEU A 61 -7.29 4.40 -12.28
N ASN A 62 -5.95 4.35 -12.38
CA ASN A 62 -5.08 4.02 -11.26
C ASN A 62 -5.16 5.07 -10.14
N ILE A 63 -5.26 6.36 -10.47
CA ILE A 63 -5.46 7.44 -9.49
C ILE A 63 -6.79 7.24 -8.76
N LEU A 64 -7.87 6.93 -9.49
CA LEU A 64 -9.19 6.69 -8.89
C LEU A 64 -9.16 5.49 -7.93
N ILE A 65 -8.58 4.37 -8.37
CA ILE A 65 -8.43 3.17 -7.52
C ILE A 65 -7.58 3.51 -6.29
N GLY A 66 -6.45 4.20 -6.47
CA GLY A 66 -5.58 4.63 -5.37
C GLY A 66 -6.28 5.55 -4.38
N ALA A 67 -7.08 6.52 -4.87
CA ALA A 67 -7.87 7.42 -4.02
C ALA A 67 -8.95 6.67 -3.23
N LEU A 68 -9.62 5.68 -3.84
CA LEU A 68 -10.58 4.82 -3.15
C LEU A 68 -9.91 3.96 -2.07
N LEU A 69 -8.74 3.38 -2.37
CA LEU A 69 -7.96 2.63 -1.39
C LEU A 69 -7.49 3.52 -0.24
N ALA A 70 -6.96 4.71 -0.55
CA ALA A 70 -6.53 5.69 0.45
C ALA A 70 -7.69 6.17 1.33
N TYR A 71 -8.87 6.42 0.75
CA TYR A 71 -10.06 6.74 1.53
C TYR A 71 -10.48 5.55 2.40
N GLY A 72 -10.50 4.34 1.84
CA GLY A 72 -10.84 3.10 2.54
C GLY A 72 -9.95 2.85 3.76
N THR A 73 -8.64 3.11 3.66
CA THR A 73 -7.73 2.95 4.81
C THR A 73 -8.03 3.93 5.95
N THR A 74 -8.57 5.12 5.67
CA THR A 74 -9.01 6.06 6.73
C THR A 74 -10.21 5.54 7.53
N LEU A 75 -10.97 4.60 6.97
CA LEU A 75 -12.13 3.98 7.63
C LEU A 75 -11.72 2.81 8.54
N ILE A 76 -10.52 2.26 8.36
CA ILE A 76 -10.03 1.08 9.08
C ILE A 76 -9.39 1.52 10.39
N ASP A 77 -9.84 0.93 11.52
CA ASP A 77 -9.20 1.14 12.82
C ASP A 77 -7.75 0.61 12.78
N TYR A 78 -6.80 1.45 13.18
CA TYR A 78 -5.37 1.09 13.29
C TYR A 78 -5.14 -0.16 14.16
N ARG A 79 -6.05 -0.47 15.09
CA ARG A 79 -6.00 -1.71 15.89
C ARG A 79 -6.22 -2.96 15.05
N LEU A 80 -7.09 -2.89 14.05
CA LEU A 80 -7.29 -3.98 13.09
C LEU A 80 -6.05 -4.14 12.23
N LEU A 81 -5.46 -3.02 11.76
CA LEU A 81 -4.22 -3.08 10.99
C LEU A 81 -3.12 -3.81 11.76
N ARG A 82 -2.95 -3.49 13.05
CA ARG A 82 -2.05 -4.21 13.97
C ARG A 82 -2.36 -5.72 14.03
N ALA A 83 -3.63 -6.09 14.25
CA ALA A 83 -4.03 -7.50 14.39
C ALA A 83 -3.83 -8.31 13.10
N TYR A 84 -4.03 -7.71 11.93
CA TYR A 84 -3.86 -8.37 10.64
C TYR A 84 -2.43 -8.32 10.10
N THR A 85 -1.52 -7.56 10.71
CA THR A 85 -0.15 -7.40 10.20
C THR A 85 0.59 -8.74 9.99
N PRO A 86 0.54 -9.74 10.90
CA PRO A 86 1.17 -11.03 10.67
C PRO A 86 0.61 -11.76 9.43
N ILE A 87 -0.70 -11.64 9.18
CA ILE A 87 -1.35 -12.24 8.01
C ILE A 87 -0.92 -11.52 6.73
N ILE A 88 -0.89 -10.19 6.75
CA ILE A 88 -0.44 -9.37 5.60
C ILE A 88 1.03 -9.66 5.31
N TRP A 89 1.88 -9.78 6.34
CA TRP A 89 3.29 -10.15 6.19
C TRP A 89 3.43 -11.51 5.54
N LEU A 90 2.76 -12.55 6.07
CA LEU A 90 2.82 -13.90 5.51
C LEU A 90 2.31 -13.95 4.07
N ALA A 91 1.19 -13.29 3.78
CA ALA A 91 0.65 -13.18 2.43
C ALA A 91 1.63 -12.49 1.47
N SER A 92 2.36 -11.47 1.95
CA SER A 92 3.37 -10.76 1.17
C SER A 92 4.59 -11.64 0.88
N VAL A 93 5.08 -12.37 1.88
CA VAL A 93 6.18 -13.34 1.71
C VAL A 93 5.79 -14.43 0.72
N ILE A 94 4.59 -15.00 0.86
CA ILE A 94 4.05 -15.98 -0.10
C ILE A 94 3.97 -15.36 -1.50
N GLY A 95 3.49 -14.13 -1.63
CA GLY A 95 3.44 -13.41 -2.90
C GLY A 95 4.82 -13.21 -3.54
N LEU A 96 5.84 -12.88 -2.74
CA LEU A 96 7.23 -12.74 -3.18
C LEU A 96 7.83 -14.07 -3.66
N VAL A 97 7.40 -15.19 -3.08
CA VAL A 97 7.79 -16.53 -3.58
C VAL A 97 7.03 -16.86 -4.86
N ILE A 98 5.72 -16.60 -4.91
CA ILE A 98 4.85 -16.88 -6.07
C ILE A 98 5.35 -16.16 -7.32
N VAL A 99 5.79 -14.90 -7.20
CA VAL A 99 6.21 -14.13 -8.38
C VAL A 99 7.47 -14.70 -9.05
N LEU A 100 8.23 -15.57 -8.37
CA LEU A 100 9.38 -16.26 -8.96
C LEU A 100 8.98 -17.46 -9.82
N ILE A 101 7.78 -18.02 -9.60
CA ILE A 101 7.29 -19.20 -10.30
C ILE A 101 7.05 -18.84 -11.79
N PRO A 102 7.73 -19.52 -12.73
CA PRO A 102 7.50 -19.30 -14.16
C PRO A 102 6.03 -19.53 -14.51
N GLY A 103 5.42 -18.60 -15.24
CA GLY A 103 4.01 -18.66 -15.63
C GLY A 103 3.05 -17.92 -14.69
N LEU A 104 3.46 -17.62 -13.45
CA LEU A 104 2.69 -16.78 -12.53
C LEU A 104 3.25 -15.36 -12.44
N GLY A 105 4.58 -15.22 -12.38
CA GLY A 105 5.26 -13.93 -12.48
C GLY A 105 5.44 -13.48 -13.92
N SER A 106 5.12 -12.22 -14.22
CA SER A 106 5.46 -11.58 -15.49
C SER A 106 6.90 -11.07 -15.46
N GLU A 107 7.66 -11.46 -16.48
CA GLU A 107 9.04 -11.01 -16.68
C GLU A 107 9.05 -9.66 -17.41
N ILE A 108 9.54 -8.62 -16.74
CA ILE A 108 9.64 -7.26 -17.28
C ILE A 108 11.11 -6.84 -17.12
N ASN A 109 11.76 -6.47 -18.23
CA ASN A 109 13.19 -6.11 -18.26
C ASN A 109 14.12 -7.18 -17.63
N GLY A 110 13.80 -8.47 -17.81
CA GLY A 110 14.60 -9.58 -17.28
C GLY A 110 14.39 -9.88 -15.78
N ALA A 111 13.46 -9.19 -15.11
CA ALA A 111 13.14 -9.42 -13.71
C ALA A 111 11.68 -9.86 -13.53
N ARG A 112 11.43 -10.78 -12.59
CA ARG A 112 10.08 -11.24 -12.20
C ARG A 112 9.69 -10.62 -10.87
N ALA A 113 8.97 -9.52 -10.94
CA ALA A 113 8.52 -8.77 -9.76
C ALA A 113 7.01 -8.48 -9.77
N TRP A 114 6.33 -8.81 -10.86
CA TRP A 114 4.94 -8.44 -11.09
C TRP A 114 4.10 -9.69 -11.34
N ILE A 115 2.90 -9.72 -10.75
CA ILE A 115 1.88 -10.72 -11.02
C ILE A 115 0.83 -10.05 -11.92
N ALA A 116 0.68 -10.56 -13.13
CA ALA A 116 -0.31 -10.04 -14.07
C ALA A 116 -1.73 -10.46 -13.62
N LEU A 117 -2.62 -9.47 -13.55
CA LEU A 117 -4.02 -9.67 -13.21
C LEU A 117 -4.91 -9.44 -14.46
N PRO A 118 -6.12 -10.00 -14.49
CA PRO A 118 -7.09 -9.73 -15.55
C PRO A 118 -7.33 -8.23 -15.74
N GLY A 119 -7.69 -7.81 -16.96
CA GLY A 119 -7.96 -6.41 -17.26
C GLY A 119 -6.70 -5.52 -17.39
N GLY A 120 -5.52 -6.12 -17.50
CA GLY A 120 -4.25 -5.40 -17.66
C GLY A 120 -3.72 -4.79 -16.36
N PHE A 121 -4.28 -5.17 -15.21
CA PHE A 121 -3.73 -4.80 -13.92
C PHE A 121 -2.49 -5.64 -13.61
N GLN A 122 -1.63 -5.11 -12.75
CA GLN A 122 -0.46 -5.81 -12.26
C GLN A 122 -0.35 -5.56 -10.77
N LEU A 123 -0.05 -6.61 -10.02
CA LEU A 123 0.17 -6.53 -8.58
C LEU A 123 1.63 -6.84 -8.29
N GLN A 124 2.26 -5.99 -7.50
CA GLN A 124 3.63 -6.19 -7.05
C GLN A 124 3.59 -6.61 -5.57
N PRO A 125 3.91 -7.87 -5.23
CA PRO A 125 3.89 -8.34 -3.84
C PRO A 125 4.78 -7.52 -2.91
N ALA A 126 5.86 -6.93 -3.43
CA ALA A 126 6.78 -6.08 -2.68
C ALA A 126 6.11 -4.80 -2.13
N GLU A 127 5.04 -4.30 -2.76
CA GLU A 127 4.29 -3.15 -2.25
C GLU A 127 3.57 -3.50 -0.94
N LEU A 128 2.98 -4.69 -0.84
CA LEU A 128 2.37 -5.18 0.40
C LEU A 128 3.42 -5.52 1.46
N ALA A 129 4.55 -6.09 1.04
CA ALA A 129 5.66 -6.43 1.93
C ALA A 129 6.19 -5.18 2.66
N LYS A 130 6.38 -4.06 1.94
CA LYS A 130 6.82 -2.78 2.55
C LYS A 130 5.90 -2.34 3.68
N ILE A 131 4.58 -2.37 3.47
CA ILE A 131 3.60 -1.97 4.49
C ILE A 131 3.67 -2.93 5.68
N ALA A 132 3.70 -4.25 5.42
CA ALA A 132 3.75 -5.26 6.47
C ALA A 132 5.01 -5.16 7.33
N ILE A 133 6.16 -4.88 6.72
CA ILE A 133 7.44 -4.69 7.42
C ILE A 133 7.40 -3.42 8.27
N ILE A 134 6.94 -2.27 7.72
CA ILE A 134 6.84 -1.01 8.47
C ILE A 134 5.97 -1.19 9.72
N VAL A 135 4.79 -1.78 9.57
CA VAL A 135 3.88 -2.01 10.70
C VAL A 135 4.44 -3.09 11.64
N GLY A 136 5.06 -4.15 11.10
CA GLY A 136 5.71 -5.22 11.85
C GLY A 136 6.79 -4.70 12.79
N ILE A 137 7.73 -3.93 12.25
CA ILE A 137 8.79 -3.27 13.03
C ILE A 137 8.16 -2.33 14.08
N ALA A 138 7.20 -1.50 13.68
CA ALA A 138 6.54 -0.58 14.61
C ALA A 138 5.83 -1.31 15.76
N MET A 139 5.28 -2.51 15.53
CA MET A 139 4.67 -3.32 16.60
C MET A 139 5.71 -3.87 17.58
N ILE A 140 6.82 -4.42 17.06
CA ILE A 140 7.90 -4.98 17.89
C ILE A 140 8.51 -3.88 18.75
N MET A 141 8.78 -2.72 18.16
CA MET A 141 9.40 -1.59 18.85
C MET A 141 8.44 -0.85 19.80
N ALA A 142 7.13 -0.93 19.58
CA ALA A 142 6.13 -0.28 20.42
C ALA A 142 5.60 -1.18 21.54
N ASP A 143 6.14 -2.39 21.70
CA ASP A 143 5.68 -3.31 22.74
C ASP A 143 6.05 -2.78 24.13
N ARG A 144 5.06 -2.75 25.02
CA ARG A 144 5.09 -1.96 26.26
C ARG A 144 5.49 -2.74 27.49
N GLU A 145 5.78 -4.04 27.35
CA GLU A 145 6.26 -4.84 28.47
C GLU A 145 7.57 -4.27 29.06
N ASN A 146 8.34 -3.54 28.25
CA ASN A 146 9.52 -2.76 28.64
C ASN A 146 9.33 -1.23 28.46
N ALA A 147 8.12 -0.67 28.63
CA ALA A 147 7.90 0.77 28.37
C ALA A 147 8.72 1.75 29.24
N HIS A 148 9.47 1.24 30.22
CA HIS A 148 10.42 2.01 31.05
C HIS A 148 11.89 1.82 30.66
N ASP A 149 12.20 0.86 29.79
CA ASP A 149 13.56 0.60 29.30
C ASP A 149 13.64 0.83 27.78
N ASP A 150 14.78 1.32 27.31
CA ASP A 150 15.02 1.47 25.88
C ASP A 150 14.94 0.11 25.15
N PRO A 151 14.60 0.07 23.84
CA PRO A 151 14.53 -1.17 23.08
C PRO A 151 15.81 -1.98 23.22
N ASN A 152 15.68 -3.24 23.62
CA ASN A 152 16.82 -4.13 23.82
C ASN A 152 17.36 -4.63 22.47
N ASP A 153 18.63 -5.04 22.42
CA ASP A 153 19.28 -5.56 21.20
C ASP A 153 18.47 -6.71 20.56
N LEU A 154 17.80 -7.51 21.39
CA LEU A 154 16.93 -8.60 20.94
C LEU A 154 15.73 -8.10 20.12
N ASP A 155 15.14 -6.96 20.48
CA ASP A 155 14.00 -6.40 19.76
C ASP A 155 14.43 -5.77 18.44
N VAL A 156 15.64 -5.20 18.41
CA VAL A 156 16.30 -4.78 17.17
C VAL A 156 16.54 -5.98 16.26
N ILE A 157 17.07 -7.09 16.79
CA ILE A 157 17.30 -8.32 16.01
C ILE A 157 15.98 -8.89 15.47
N LYS A 158 14.92 -8.95 16.29
CA LYS A 158 13.59 -9.39 15.81
C LYS A 158 13.04 -8.48 14.71
N ALA A 159 13.18 -7.16 14.85
CA ALA A 159 12.75 -6.20 13.84
C ALA A 159 13.52 -6.37 12.52
N LEU A 160 14.84 -6.58 12.60
CA LEU A 160 15.68 -6.88 11.44
C LEU A 160 15.29 -8.21 10.79
N ALA A 161 14.99 -9.24 11.59
CA ALA A 161 14.56 -10.54 11.08
C ALA A 161 13.21 -10.47 10.34
N VAL A 162 12.30 -9.58 10.73
CA VAL A 162 11.03 -9.35 10.01
C VAL A 162 11.24 -8.58 8.70
N ALA A 163 12.30 -7.77 8.63
CA ALA A 163 12.64 -6.96 7.47
C ALA A 163 13.50 -7.67 6.41
N ALA A 164 14.21 -8.72 6.81
CA ALA A 164 15.10 -9.53 5.97
C ALA A 164 14.30 -10.50 5.08
#